data_AF-A0A432TL71-F1
#
_entry.id   AF-A0A432TL71-F1
#
_cell.length_a   1.000
_cell.length_b   1.000
_cell.length_c   1.000
_cell.angle_alpha   90.00
_cell.angle_beta   90.00
_cell.angle_gamma   90.00
#
_symmetry.space_group_name_H-M   'P 1'
#
loop_
_entity.id
_entity.type
_entity.pdbx_description
1 polymer ?
#
loop_
_entity_poly.entity_id
_entity_poly.type
_entity_poly.pdbx_seq_one_letter_code
_entity_poly.pdbx_strand_id
1 'polypeptide(L)'
;MDITTTPIAGLSETISYSTMESFIYVMFALVIVMTLVDVWHKKSMRWFNENVAKGKLNATKDLSAGDKVGIAVSTIVVDVLSAGEFCNFNRKLAHLLTMYGFILFNAMTA
;
A
#
# COMPACT_ATOMS: atom_id res chain seq x y z
N MET A 1 -15.22 -22.96 4.68
CA MET A 1 -15.30 -22.21 5.95
C MET A 1 -16.79 -22.08 6.25
N ASP A 2 -17.28 -22.81 7.25
CA ASP A 2 -18.69 -22.81 7.61
C ASP A 2 -18.98 -21.59 8.49
N ILE A 3 -19.74 -20.64 7.95
CA ILE A 3 -20.07 -19.38 8.63
C ILE A 3 -21.15 -19.56 9.71
N THR A 4 -21.83 -20.71 9.74
CA THR A 4 -23.02 -20.95 10.58
C THR A 4 -22.71 -21.35 12.02
N THR A 5 -21.46 -21.73 12.33
CA THR A 5 -21.01 -22.12 13.68
C THR A 5 -20.21 -21.03 14.39
N THR A 6 -20.07 -19.87 13.75
CA THR A 6 -19.26 -18.76 14.26
C THR A 6 -20.08 -17.84 15.18
N PRO A 7 -19.45 -17.09 16.10
CA PRO A 7 -20.14 -16.09 16.93
C PRO A 7 -20.88 -15.00 16.12
N ILE A 8 -20.58 -14.88 14.83
CA ILE A 8 -21.18 -13.96 13.86
C ILE A 8 -22.35 -14.58 13.07
N ALA A 9 -22.63 -15.87 13.26
CA ALA A 9 -23.64 -16.61 12.50
C ALA A 9 -25.05 -16.04 12.65
N GLY A 10 -25.42 -15.58 13.86
CA GLY A 10 -26.72 -14.96 14.14
C GLY A 10 -26.79 -13.46 13.84
N LEU A 11 -25.71 -12.85 13.36
CA LEU A 11 -25.67 -11.39 13.13
C LEU A 11 -26.57 -10.98 11.95
N SER A 12 -26.73 -11.86 10.96
CA SER A 12 -27.64 -11.67 9.83
C SER A 12 -29.12 -11.79 10.19
N GLU A 13 -29.45 -12.39 11.34
CA GLU A 13 -30.81 -12.43 11.89
C GLU A 13 -31.20 -11.10 12.53
N THR A 14 -30.21 -10.31 12.98
CA THR A 14 -30.42 -9.02 13.65
C THR A 14 -30.27 -7.84 12.69
N ILE A 15 -29.36 -7.93 11.73
CA ILE A 15 -29.08 -6.88 10.74
C ILE A 15 -29.12 -7.49 9.35
N SER A 16 -29.94 -6.93 8.45
CA SER A 16 -30.01 -7.40 7.07
C SER A 16 -28.66 -7.30 6.36
N TYR A 17 -28.34 -8.28 5.51
CA TYR A 17 -27.13 -8.27 4.68
C TYR A 17 -26.98 -7.00 3.85
N SER A 18 -28.09 -6.46 3.31
CA SER A 18 -28.08 -5.22 2.53
C SER A 18 -27.61 -4.02 3.36
N THR A 19 -27.98 -3.95 4.63
CA THR A 19 -27.55 -2.90 5.55
C THR A 19 -26.04 -3.00 5.82
N MET A 20 -25.53 -4.21 6.05
CA MET A 20 -24.08 -4.43 6.27
C MET A 20 -23.25 -4.05 5.05
N GLU A 21 -23.71 -4.45 3.86
CA GLU A 21 -23.04 -4.13 2.59
C GLU A 21 -23.01 -2.61 2.35
N SER A 22 -24.15 -1.93 2.52
CA SER A 22 -24.23 -0.47 2.37
C SER A 22 -23.33 0.28 3.37
N PHE A 23 -23.19 -0.23 4.59
CA PHE A 23 -22.31 0.33 5.60
C PHE A 23 -20.84 0.28 5.16
N ILE A 24 -20.40 -0.82 4.56
CA ILE A 24 -19.03 -0.96 4.04
C ILE A 24 -18.77 0.07 2.93
N TYR A 25 -19.71 0.24 1.99
CA TYR A 25 -19.58 1.23 0.92
C TYR A 25 -19.50 2.66 1.46
N VAL A 26 -20.34 3.00 2.44
CA VAL A 26 -20.33 4.31 3.09
C VAL A 26 -19.02 4.53 3.85
N MET A 27 -18.54 3.52 4.59
CA MET A 27 -17.26 3.57 5.30
C MET A 27 -16.11 3.82 4.32
N PHE A 28 -16.06 3.09 3.21
CA PHE A 28 -15.04 3.25 2.19
C PHE A 28 -15.04 4.65 1.57
N ALA A 29 -16.23 5.17 1.22
CA ALA A 29 -16.39 6.51 0.69
C ALA A 29 -15.90 7.59 1.67
N LEU A 30 -16.26 7.45 2.96
CA LEU A 30 -15.84 8.37 4.03
C LEU A 30 -14.32 8.37 4.20
N VAL A 31 -13.66 7.21 4.17
CA VAL A 31 -12.20 7.11 4.27
C VAL A 31 -11.51 7.86 3.13
N ILE A 32 -12.00 7.70 1.90
CA ILE A 32 -11.45 8.43 0.74
C ILE A 32 -11.61 9.93 0.93
N VAL A 33 -12.83 10.39 1.28
CA VAL A 33 -13.10 11.82 1.47
C VAL A 33 -12.22 12.40 2.57
N MET A 34 -12.14 11.75 3.73
CA MET A 34 -11.31 12.22 4.85
C MET A 34 -9.83 12.25 4.48
N THR A 35 -9.33 11.27 3.72
CA THR A 35 -7.93 11.25 3.27
C THR A 35 -7.64 12.42 2.32
N LEU A 36 -8.53 12.70 1.37
CA LEU A 36 -8.37 13.84 0.46
C LEU A 36 -8.43 15.17 1.21
N VAL A 37 -9.35 15.31 2.16
CA VAL A 37 -9.46 16.50 3.01
C VAL A 37 -8.22 16.68 3.87
N ASP A 38 -7.66 15.61 4.46
CA ASP A 38 -6.45 15.67 5.27
C ASP A 38 -5.23 16.13 4.45
N VAL A 39 -5.08 15.58 3.23
CA VAL A 39 -4.02 15.97 2.29
C VAL A 39 -4.14 17.44 1.87
N TRP A 40 -5.37 17.92 1.62
CA TRP A 40 -5.61 19.32 1.30
C TRP A 40 -5.36 20.23 2.51
N HIS A 41 -5.91 19.89 3.68
CA HIS A 41 -5.76 20.67 4.91
C HIS A 41 -4.30 20.86 5.30
N LYS A 42 -3.49 19.80 5.19
CA LYS A 42 -2.03 19.85 5.45
C LYS A 42 -1.24 20.58 4.38
N LYS A 43 -1.87 21.07 3.31
CA LYS A 43 -1.23 21.67 2.12
C LYS A 43 -0.14 20.78 1.52
N SER A 44 -0.21 19.47 1.78
CA SER A 44 0.80 18.49 1.41
C SER A 44 0.96 18.42 -0.12
N MET A 45 -0.11 18.71 -0.86
CA MET A 45 -0.06 18.86 -2.32
C MET A 45 0.96 19.88 -2.82
N ARG A 46 1.18 21.00 -2.10
CA ARG A 46 2.20 21.98 -2.48
C ARG A 46 3.60 21.40 -2.34
N TRP A 47 3.85 20.71 -1.23
CA TRP A 47 5.10 20.00 -1.01
C TRP A 47 5.31 18.92 -2.08
N PHE A 48 4.29 18.12 -2.41
CA PHE A 48 4.39 17.13 -3.49
C PHE A 48 4.68 17.76 -4.84
N ASN A 49 3.99 18.83 -5.21
CA ASN A 49 4.22 19.51 -6.48
C ASN A 49 5.62 20.12 -6.56
N GLU A 50 6.09 20.76 -5.49
CA GLU A 50 7.45 21.30 -5.42
C GLU A 50 8.51 20.21 -5.47
N ASN A 51 8.30 19.07 -4.81
CA ASN A 51 9.24 17.94 -4.86
C ASN A 51 9.25 17.25 -6.23
N VAL A 52 8.09 17.12 -6.88
CA VAL A 52 8.00 16.60 -8.24
C VAL A 52 8.68 17.56 -9.23
N ALA A 53 8.44 18.87 -9.10
CA ALA A 53 9.10 19.87 -9.93
C ALA A 53 10.62 19.87 -9.70
N LYS A 54 11.09 19.86 -8.45
CA LYS A 54 12.51 19.73 -8.10
C LYS A 54 13.09 18.41 -8.61
N GLY A 55 12.37 17.30 -8.51
CA GLY A 55 12.79 16.00 -9.03
C GLY A 55 12.95 15.99 -10.55
N LYS A 56 12.04 16.65 -11.27
CA LYS A 56 12.13 16.86 -12.73
C LYS A 56 13.29 17.76 -13.11
N LEU A 57 13.53 18.84 -12.38
CA LEU A 57 14.65 19.76 -12.65
C LEU A 57 16.02 19.16 -12.32
N ASN A 58 16.08 18.30 -11.30
CA ASN A 58 17.29 17.54 -10.94
C ASN A 58 17.47 16.27 -11.78
N ALA A 59 16.55 15.96 -12.70
CA ALA A 59 16.70 14.83 -13.60
C ALA A 59 17.81 15.15 -14.61
N THR A 60 18.99 14.57 -14.39
CA THR A 60 20.17 14.76 -15.25
C THR A 60 20.08 13.97 -16.56
N LYS A 61 19.10 13.08 -16.70
CA LYS A 61 18.90 12.19 -17.84
C LYS A 61 17.45 11.70 -17.87
N ASP A 62 16.84 11.69 -19.05
CA ASP A 62 15.57 10.98 -19.26
C ASP A 62 15.86 9.50 -19.41
N LEU A 63 15.53 8.75 -18.36
CA LEU A 63 15.75 7.32 -18.29
C LEU A 63 14.73 6.60 -19.17
N SER A 64 15.22 5.70 -20.03
CA SER A 64 14.36 4.75 -20.73
C SER A 64 13.66 3.82 -19.73
N ALA A 65 12.57 3.17 -20.15
CA ALA A 65 11.87 2.20 -19.30
C ALA A 65 12.83 1.10 -18.78
N GLY A 66 13.83 0.70 -19.56
CA GLY A 66 14.86 -0.28 -19.14
C GLY A 66 15.80 0.24 -18.05
N ASP A 67 16.22 1.50 -18.12
CA ASP A 67 17.13 2.10 -17.12
C ASP A 67 16.43 2.28 -15.78
N LYS A 68 15.12 2.59 -15.80
CA LYS A 68 14.28 2.68 -14.60
C LYS A 68 14.18 1.33 -13.87
N VAL A 69 14.08 0.23 -14.61
CA VAL A 69 14.07 -1.12 -14.03
C VAL A 69 15.43 -1.45 -13.42
N GLY A 70 16.53 -1.17 -14.12
CA GLY A 70 17.88 -1.39 -13.59
C GLY A 70 18.16 -0.61 -12.30
N ILE A 71 17.74 0.66 -12.25
CA ILE A 71 17.86 1.50 -11.05
C ILE A 71 16.95 0.98 -9.93
N ALA A 72 15.71 0.58 -10.21
CA ALA A 72 14.82 0.02 -9.18
C ALA A 72 15.39 -1.26 -8.55
N VAL A 73 15.96 -2.16 -9.36
CA VAL A 73 16.65 -3.36 -8.86
C VAL A 73 17.85 -2.98 -8.01
N SER A 74 18.67 -2.04 -8.47
CA SER A 74 19.83 -1.56 -7.72
C SER A 74 19.43 -0.89 -6.41
N THR A 75 18.35 -0.10 -6.40
CA THR A 75 17.81 0.52 -5.18
C THR A 75 17.29 -0.53 -4.21
N ILE A 76 16.56 -1.56 -4.65
CA ILE A 76 16.11 -2.64 -3.74
C ILE A 76 17.31 -3.36 -3.13
N VAL A 77 18.32 -3.68 -3.94
CA VAL A 77 19.54 -4.33 -3.46
C VAL A 77 20.26 -3.42 -2.46
N VAL A 78 20.44 -2.15 -2.79
CA VAL A 78 21.10 -1.18 -1.90
C VAL A 78 20.28 -0.98 -0.64
N ASP A 79 18.97 -0.81 -0.68
CA ASP A 79 18.12 -0.59 0.49
C ASP A 79 18.09 -1.83 1.42
N VAL A 80 18.12 -3.03 0.85
CA VAL A 80 18.29 -4.30 1.58
C VAL A 80 19.70 -4.45 2.18
N LEU A 81 20.72 -3.84 1.59
CA LEU A 81 22.10 -3.89 2.10
C LEU A 81 22.43 -2.72 3.04
N SER A 82 21.83 -1.56 2.82
CA SER A 82 22.08 -0.27 3.49
C SER A 82 21.09 0.03 4.60
N ALA A 83 20.02 -0.76 4.76
CA ALA A 83 19.32 -0.84 6.03
C ALA A 83 20.28 -1.45 7.07
N GLY A 84 21.26 -0.64 7.51
CA GLY A 84 22.43 -1.00 8.32
C GLY A 84 22.13 -1.45 9.75
N GLU A 85 21.02 -2.14 9.96
CA GLU A 85 20.56 -2.67 11.24
C GLU A 85 20.16 -4.15 11.14
N PHE A 86 20.76 -4.91 10.23
CA PHE A 86 20.55 -6.35 10.12
C PHE A 86 21.41 -7.15 11.10
N CYS A 87 21.12 -7.03 12.40
CA CYS A 87 21.58 -8.02 13.37
C CYS A 87 20.95 -9.41 13.15
N ASN A 88 19.92 -9.57 12.30
CA ASN A 88 19.32 -10.87 12.01
C ASN A 88 18.63 -10.94 10.63
N PHE A 89 19.41 -11.29 9.60
CA PHE A 89 19.00 -11.30 8.19
C PHE A 89 17.80 -12.24 7.90
N ASN A 90 17.79 -13.44 8.49
CA ASN A 90 16.78 -14.47 8.23
C ASN A 90 15.35 -14.03 8.59
N ARG A 91 15.17 -13.35 9.73
CA ARG A 91 13.84 -12.90 10.20
C ARG A 91 13.25 -11.80 9.31
N LYS A 92 14.07 -10.87 8.82
CA LYS A 92 13.61 -9.75 7.99
C LYS A 92 13.47 -10.14 6.51
N LEU A 93 14.28 -11.07 6.00
CA LEU A 93 14.06 -11.64 4.66
C LEU A 93 12.72 -12.39 4.60
N ALA A 94 12.42 -13.17 5.65
CA ALA A 94 11.10 -13.80 5.78
C ALA A 94 9.98 -12.75 5.79
N HIS A 95 10.15 -11.63 6.51
CA HIS A 95 9.15 -10.56 6.56
C HIS A 95 8.97 -9.83 5.22
N LEU A 96 10.05 -9.56 4.49
CA LEU A 96 10.01 -8.95 3.17
C LEU A 96 9.35 -9.90 2.17
N LEU A 97 9.73 -11.18 2.19
CA LEU A 97 9.17 -12.21 1.32
C LEU A 97 7.69 -12.47 1.62
N THR A 98 7.27 -12.47 2.89
CA THR A 98 5.85 -12.65 3.22
C THR A 98 5.02 -11.42 2.87
N MET A 99 5.53 -10.21 3.11
CA MET A 99 4.82 -8.97 2.76
C MET A 99 4.67 -8.84 1.23
N TYR A 100 5.76 -8.89 0.48
CA TYR A 100 5.71 -8.76 -0.98
C TYR A 100 5.14 -10.00 -1.66
N GLY A 101 5.39 -11.20 -1.13
CA GLY A 101 4.79 -12.43 -1.62
C GLY A 101 3.27 -12.44 -1.50
N PHE A 102 2.72 -11.92 -0.39
CA PHE A 102 1.28 -11.76 -0.24
C PHE A 102 0.71 -10.72 -1.22
N ILE A 103 1.39 -9.58 -1.41
CA ILE A 103 0.96 -8.56 -2.37
C ILE A 103 0.94 -9.12 -3.80
N LEU A 104 2.00 -9.85 -4.20
CA LEU A 104 2.08 -10.48 -5.52
C LEU A 104 1.02 -11.57 -5.72
N PHE A 105 0.77 -12.39 -4.69
CA PHE A 105 -0.28 -13.41 -4.73
C PHE A 105 -1.67 -12.79 -4.98
N ASN A 106 -2.00 -11.72 -4.26
CA ASN A 106 -3.27 -11.00 -4.46
C ASN A 106 -3.33 -10.35 -5.85
N ALA A 107 -2.23 -9.75 -6.33
CA ALA A 107 -2.19 -9.14 -7.66
C ALA A 107 -2.31 -10.15 -8.80
N MET A 108 -1.81 -11.37 -8.63
CA MET A 108 -1.93 -12.45 -9.62
C MET A 108 -3.28 -13.19 -9.56
N THR A 109 -3.97 -13.12 -8.41
CA THR A 109 -5.26 -13.81 -8.19
C THR A 109 -6.46 -12.90 -8.47
N ALA A 110 -6.23 -11.58 -8.63
CA ALA A 110 -7.23 -10.59 -9.02
C ALA A 110 -7.50 -10.59 -10.54
#